data_AF-A0A961CHQ9-F1
#
_entry.id   AF-A0A961CHQ9-F1
#
_cell.length_a   1.000
_cell.length_b   1.000
_cell.length_c   1.000
_cell.angle_alpha   90.00
_cell.angle_beta   90.00
_cell.angle_gamma   90.00
#
_symmetry.space_group_name_H-M   'P 1'
#
loop_
_entity.id
_entity.type
_entity.pdbx_description
1 polymer ?
#
loop_
_entity_poly.entity_id
_entity_poly.type
_entity_poly.pdbx_seq_one_letter_code
_entity_poly.pdbx_strand_id
1 'polypeptide(L)'
;MTGAVDWELAERVAVRVSGREPFSQSYHYDSLEPDFARFTAEAEELVAVETGLRSLAGPARARVVDRQSWVRANIASFQRLLRPLVAKFEDKVTGSPLGPVAAKAAGAEVGVLLGWMSGRVLGQYDL
;
A
#
# COMPACT_ATOMS: atom_id res chain seq x y z
N MET A 1 -18.23 0.66 -8.48
CA MET A 1 -19.35 0.94 -7.54
C MET A 1 -18.99 2.20 -6.77
N THR A 2 -19.66 3.32 -7.03
CA THR A 2 -19.37 4.60 -6.36
C THR A 2 -20.09 4.66 -5.02
N GLY A 3 -19.39 4.26 -3.96
CA GLY A 3 -19.77 4.58 -2.57
C GLY A 3 -19.33 6.00 -2.21
N ALA A 4 -19.25 6.32 -0.92
CA ALA A 4 -18.80 7.64 -0.45
C ALA A 4 -17.35 8.01 -0.82
N VAL A 5 -16.59 7.08 -1.43
CA VAL A 5 -15.22 7.28 -1.92
C VAL A 5 -15.08 6.64 -3.30
N ASP A 6 -14.54 7.40 -4.26
CA ASP A 6 -14.12 6.88 -5.56
C ASP A 6 -12.72 6.26 -5.45
N TRP A 7 -12.67 4.96 -5.22
CA TRP A 7 -11.42 4.21 -5.04
C TRP A 7 -10.57 4.08 -6.30
N GLU A 8 -11.20 4.08 -7.47
CA GLU A 8 -10.46 4.06 -8.74
C GLU A 8 -9.75 5.41 -8.95
N LEU A 9 -10.42 6.52 -8.61
CA LEU A 9 -9.77 7.82 -8.59
C LEU A 9 -8.67 7.89 -7.54
N ALA A 10 -8.90 7.34 -6.34
CA ALA A 10 -7.90 7.28 -5.29
C ALA A 10 -6.62 6.57 -5.76
N GLU A 11 -6.75 5.42 -6.43
CA GLU A 11 -5.60 4.70 -7.00
C GLU A 11 -4.85 5.56 -8.03
N ARG A 12 -5.57 6.16 -8.99
CA ARG A 12 -4.95 7.00 -10.03
C ARG A 12 -4.21 8.19 -9.43
N VAL A 13 -4.79 8.85 -8.43
CA VAL A 13 -4.17 9.98 -7.72
C VAL A 13 -2.97 9.49 -6.92
N ALA A 14 -3.07 8.38 -6.20
CA ALA A 14 -1.96 7.82 -5.42
C ALA A 14 -0.76 7.46 -6.30
N VAL A 15 -0.98 6.80 -7.43
CA VAL A 15 0.07 6.46 -8.42
C VAL A 15 0.70 7.72 -9.03
N ARG A 16 -0.09 8.79 -9.22
CA ARG A 16 0.44 10.08 -9.70
C ARG A 16 1.30 10.75 -8.63
N VAL A 17 0.82 10.80 -7.39
CA VAL A 17 1.47 11.47 -6.25
C VAL A 17 2.71 10.71 -5.78
N SER A 18 2.74 9.38 -5.89
CA SER A 18 3.93 8.58 -5.58
C SER A 18 5.16 8.96 -6.42
N GLY A 19 4.92 9.65 -7.54
CA GLY A 19 5.95 10.20 -8.40
C GLY A 19 6.71 9.11 -9.16
N ARG A 20 7.87 9.51 -9.70
CA ARG A 20 8.83 8.60 -10.30
C ARG A 20 9.91 8.28 -9.29
N GLU A 21 10.38 7.04 -9.34
CA GLU A 21 11.45 6.51 -8.51
C GLU A 21 12.58 6.16 -9.50
N PRO A 22 13.63 7.00 -9.61
CA PRO A 22 14.71 6.76 -10.58
C PRO A 22 15.53 5.51 -10.27
N PHE A 23 15.60 5.09 -9.00
CA PHE A 23 16.38 3.93 -8.59
C PHE A 23 15.71 2.62 -9.04
N SER A 24 14.37 2.54 -9.02
CA SER A 24 13.62 1.40 -9.57
C SER A 24 13.76 1.23 -11.09
N GLN A 25 14.28 2.25 -11.77
CA GLN A 25 14.61 2.21 -13.20
C GLN A 25 16.10 1.98 -13.45
N SER A 26 16.89 1.83 -12.39
CA SER A 26 18.33 1.58 -12.49
C SER A 26 18.63 0.08 -12.50
N TYR A 27 19.74 -0.30 -13.12
CA TYR A 27 20.20 -1.70 -13.13
C TYR A 27 20.49 -2.25 -11.72
N HIS A 28 20.70 -1.37 -10.73
CA HIS A 28 20.91 -1.77 -9.34
C HIS A 28 19.63 -2.31 -8.68
N TYR A 29 18.46 -2.01 -9.23
CA TYR A 29 17.21 -2.54 -8.70
C TYR A 29 17.16 -4.07 -8.80
N ASP A 30 17.63 -4.62 -9.93
CA ASP A 30 17.65 -6.05 -10.17
C ASP A 30 18.61 -6.80 -9.23
N SER A 31 19.63 -6.12 -8.70
CA SER A 31 20.51 -6.72 -7.68
C SER A 31 19.88 -6.82 -6.29
N LEU A 32 18.82 -6.08 -6.02
CA LEU A 32 18.18 -6.12 -4.69
C LEU A 32 17.43 -7.42 -4.46
N GLU A 33 16.76 -7.96 -5.48
CA GLU A 33 15.98 -9.18 -5.34
C GLU A 33 16.83 -10.39 -4.86
N PRO A 34 18.00 -10.72 -5.47
CA PRO A 34 18.85 -11.79 -4.97
C PRO A 34 19.43 -11.50 -3.59
N ASP A 35 19.77 -10.24 -3.28
CA ASP A 35 20.25 -9.86 -1.95
C ASP A 35 19.17 -10.06 -0.89
N PHE A 36 17.95 -9.59 -1.14
CA PHE A 36 16.81 -9.79 -0.25
C PHE A 36 16.44 -11.27 -0.11
N ALA A 37 16.53 -12.07 -1.17
CA ALA A 37 16.32 -13.51 -1.07
C ALA A 37 17.34 -14.19 -0.14
N ARG A 38 18.62 -13.81 -0.26
CA ARG A 38 19.69 -14.33 0.61
C ARG A 38 19.52 -13.90 2.07
N PHE A 39 19.42 -12.60 2.29
CA PHE A 39 19.40 -12.04 3.65
C PHE A 39 18.12 -12.32 4.40
N THR A 40 16.98 -12.52 3.71
CA THR A 40 15.74 -12.94 4.37
C THR A 40 15.85 -14.34 4.96
N ALA A 41 16.44 -15.28 4.22
CA ALA A 41 16.65 -16.64 4.71
C ALA A 41 17.65 -16.68 5.88
N GLU A 42 18.73 -15.88 5.80
CA GLU A 42 19.69 -15.74 6.89
C GLU A 42 19.07 -15.13 8.14
N ALA A 43 18.30 -14.06 7.99
CA ALA A 43 17.62 -13.40 9.11
C ALA A 43 16.57 -14.32 9.77
N GLU A 44 15.83 -15.12 9.00
CA GLU A 44 14.88 -16.09 9.54
C GLU A 44 15.57 -17.09 10.48
N GLU A 45 16.71 -17.65 10.08
CA GLU A 45 17.44 -18.60 10.91
C GLU A 45 18.02 -17.92 12.16
N LEU A 46 18.60 -16.72 12.02
CA LEU A 46 19.13 -15.96 13.16
C LEU A 46 18.05 -15.66 14.20
N VAL A 47 16.86 -15.22 13.76
CA VAL A 47 15.72 -14.98 14.65
C VAL A 47 15.26 -16.27 15.31
N ALA A 48 15.22 -17.39 14.57
CA ALA A 48 14.81 -18.67 15.12
C ALA A 48 15.79 -19.20 16.18
N VAL A 49 17.10 -19.05 15.96
CA VAL A 49 18.13 -19.42 16.93
C VAL A 49 18.03 -18.58 18.20
N GLU A 50 17.87 -17.27 18.06
CA GLU A 50 17.84 -16.34 19.21
C GLU A 50 16.54 -16.48 20.02
N THR A 51 15.39 -16.61 19.36
CA THR A 51 14.08 -16.64 20.03
C THR A 51 13.62 -18.04 20.40
N GLY A 52 14.19 -19.08 19.77
CA GLY A 52 13.68 -20.44 19.83
C GLY A 52 12.36 -20.67 19.08
N LEU A 53 11.85 -19.66 18.36
CA LEU A 53 10.59 -19.71 17.64
C LEU A 53 10.81 -19.97 16.14
N ARG A 54 10.03 -20.89 15.55
CA ARG A 54 10.01 -21.12 14.10
C ARG A 54 8.67 -20.71 13.50
N SER A 55 8.72 -20.09 12.32
CA SER A 55 7.52 -19.73 11.56
C SER A 55 6.74 -20.99 11.17
N LEU A 56 5.43 -21.01 11.46
CA LEU A 56 4.51 -22.03 10.97
C LEU A 56 3.93 -21.68 9.58
N ALA A 57 4.17 -20.45 9.11
CA ALA A 57 3.69 -19.96 7.81
C ALA A 57 4.61 -20.37 6.65
N GLY A 58 5.69 -21.12 6.92
CA GLY A 58 6.73 -21.48 5.97
C GLY A 58 7.84 -20.43 5.88
N PRO A 59 8.79 -20.62 4.95
CA PRO A 59 9.98 -19.77 4.81
C PRO A 59 9.62 -18.32 4.52
N ALA A 60 10.35 -17.40 5.13
CA ALA A 60 10.21 -15.97 4.89
C ALA A 60 10.60 -15.62 3.44
N ARG A 61 9.82 -14.73 2.80
CA ARG A 61 10.09 -14.24 1.45
C ARG A 61 9.96 -12.74 1.40
N ALA A 62 11.03 -12.06 1.02
CA ALA A 62 10.99 -10.64 0.71
C ALA A 62 10.60 -10.43 -0.76
N ARG A 63 9.93 -9.31 -1.02
CA ARG A 63 9.65 -8.82 -2.37
C ARG A 63 10.07 -7.37 -2.44
N VAL A 64 10.88 -7.03 -3.44
CA VAL A 64 11.23 -5.65 -3.74
C VAL A 64 10.06 -5.03 -4.49
N VAL A 65 9.54 -3.91 -4.00
CA VAL A 65 8.42 -3.19 -4.61
C VAL A 65 8.77 -1.73 -4.76
N ASP A 66 8.35 -1.12 -5.86
CA ASP A 66 8.41 0.33 -6.02
C ASP A 66 7.18 0.99 -5.38
N ARG A 67 7.17 2.33 -5.37
CA ARG A 67 6.09 3.11 -4.73
C ARG A 67 4.72 2.85 -5.35
N GLN A 68 4.64 2.65 -6.66
CA GLN A 68 3.38 2.40 -7.35
C GLN A 68 2.86 0.98 -7.04
N SER A 69 3.75 0.00 -7.03
CA SER A 69 3.44 -1.38 -6.64
C SER A 69 3.02 -1.45 -5.18
N TRP A 70 3.63 -0.68 -4.29
CA TRP A 70 3.21 -0.53 -2.91
C TRP A 70 1.79 0.02 -2.80
N VAL A 71 1.45 1.08 -3.55
CA VAL A 71 0.07 1.64 -3.57
C VAL A 71 -0.93 0.56 -3.99
N ARG A 72 -0.67 -0.14 -5.09
CA ARG A 72 -1.56 -1.20 -5.62
C ARG A 72 -1.72 -2.37 -4.65
N ALA A 73 -0.65 -2.76 -3.96
CA ALA A 73 -0.68 -3.83 -2.97
C ALA A 73 -1.51 -3.45 -1.72
N ASN A 74 -1.55 -2.16 -1.36
CA ASN A 74 -2.12 -1.71 -0.08
C ASN A 74 -3.49 -1.06 -0.20
N ILE A 75 -3.91 -0.57 -1.37
CA ILE A 75 -5.17 0.20 -1.51
C ILE A 75 -6.41 -0.58 -1.02
N ALA A 76 -6.47 -1.89 -1.28
CA ALA A 76 -7.55 -2.75 -0.79
C ALA A 76 -7.55 -2.90 0.74
N SER A 77 -6.38 -2.83 1.39
CA SER A 77 -6.27 -2.81 2.85
C SER A 77 -6.80 -1.49 3.42
N PHE A 78 -6.43 -0.36 2.82
CA PHE A 78 -6.97 0.95 3.22
C PHE A 78 -8.47 1.05 3.02
N GLN A 79 -9.01 0.49 1.93
CA GLN A 79 -10.45 0.42 1.71
C GLN A 79 -11.15 -0.35 2.83
N ARG A 80 -10.59 -1.49 3.26
CA ARG A 80 -11.14 -2.27 4.39
C ARG A 80 -11.04 -1.53 5.71
N LEU A 81 -9.91 -0.88 5.99
CA LEU A 81 -9.68 -0.10 7.21
C LEU A 81 -10.62 1.11 7.32
N LEU A 82 -10.84 1.82 6.21
CA LEU A 82 -11.69 3.01 6.17
C LEU A 82 -13.19 2.68 6.06
N ARG A 83 -13.56 1.43 5.77
CA ARG A 83 -14.96 1.01 5.60
C ARG A 83 -15.91 1.47 6.72
N PRO A 84 -15.57 1.38 8.03
CA PRO A 84 -16.45 1.85 9.10
C PRO A 84 -16.68 3.36 9.08
N LEU A 85 -15.72 4.14 8.60
CA LEU A 85 -15.85 5.59 8.44
C LEU A 85 -16.67 5.91 7.20
N VAL A 86 -16.34 5.29 6.05
CA VAL A 86 -17.05 5.46 4.77
C VAL A 86 -18.55 5.16 4.93
N ALA A 87 -18.90 4.07 5.64
CA ALA A 87 -20.29 3.69 5.88
C ALA A 87 -21.10 4.76 6.62
N LYS A 88 -20.49 5.54 7.53
CA LYS A 88 -21.19 6.63 8.25
C LYS A 88 -21.58 7.80 7.36
N PHE A 89 -20.90 7.95 6.22
CA PHE A 89 -21.14 9.03 5.27
C PHE A 89 -21.85 8.55 4.01
N GLU A 90 -22.08 7.24 3.88
CA GLU A 90 -22.68 6.63 2.69
C GLU A 90 -24.07 7.22 2.42
N ASP A 91 -24.98 7.18 3.39
CA ASP A 91 -26.34 7.73 3.27
C ASP A 91 -26.37 9.21 2.89
N LYS A 92 -25.38 10.00 3.35
CA LYS A 92 -25.27 11.44 3.03
C LYS A 92 -24.83 11.69 1.59
N VAL A 93 -24.06 10.76 1.03
CA VAL A 93 -23.54 10.87 -0.34
C VAL A 93 -24.54 10.30 -1.34
N THR A 94 -25.18 9.16 -1.06
CA THR A 94 -26.08 8.50 -2.03
C THR A 94 -27.35 9.28 -2.30
N GLY A 95 -27.85 10.05 -1.31
CA GLY A 95 -29.07 10.86 -1.45
C GLY A 95 -28.88 12.29 -1.97
N SER A 96 -27.63 12.73 -2.18
CA SER A 96 -27.32 14.12 -2.53
C SER A 96 -27.03 14.28 -4.03
N PRO A 97 -27.54 15.34 -4.70
CA PRO A 97 -27.15 15.68 -6.07
C PRO A 97 -25.63 15.93 -6.23
N LEU A 98 -24.96 16.33 -5.15
CA LEU A 98 -23.52 16.56 -5.10
C LEU A 98 -22.72 15.31 -4.70
N GLY A 99 -23.39 14.18 -4.45
CA GLY A 99 -22.78 12.94 -4.00
C GLY A 99 -21.60 12.45 -4.87
N PRO A 100 -21.73 12.40 -6.20
CA PRO A 100 -20.62 11.99 -7.07
C PRO A 100 -19.39 12.90 -6.98
N VAL A 101 -19.59 14.20 -6.76
CA VAL A 101 -18.48 15.16 -6.61
C VAL A 101 -17.79 14.95 -5.26
N ALA A 102 -18.58 14.78 -4.19
CA ALA A 102 -18.05 14.48 -2.86
C ALA A 102 -17.25 13.17 -2.83
N ALA A 103 -17.75 12.11 -3.50
CA ALA A 103 -17.05 10.84 -3.60
C ALA A 103 -15.70 10.95 -4.33
N LYS A 104 -15.64 11.78 -5.39
CA LYS A 104 -14.39 12.07 -6.11
C LYS A 104 -13.42 12.90 -5.27
N ALA A 105 -13.90 13.91 -4.54
CA ALA A 105 -13.06 14.70 -3.65
C ALA A 105 -12.43 13.82 -2.56
N ALA A 106 -13.24 13.00 -1.89
CA ALA A 106 -12.75 12.04 -0.89
C ALA A 106 -11.76 11.03 -1.49
N GLY A 107 -12.05 10.52 -2.71
CA GLY A 107 -11.12 9.66 -3.45
C GLY A 107 -9.77 10.34 -3.71
N ALA A 108 -9.79 11.60 -4.14
CA ALA A 108 -8.56 12.36 -4.37
C ALA A 108 -7.76 12.58 -3.07
N GLU A 109 -8.42 12.93 -1.96
CA GLU A 109 -7.76 13.11 -0.66
C GLU A 109 -7.08 11.81 -0.18
N VAL A 110 -7.81 10.69 -0.22
CA VAL A 110 -7.25 9.37 0.12
C VAL A 110 -6.08 9.04 -0.81
N GLY A 111 -6.22 9.31 -2.12
CA GLY A 111 -5.16 9.09 -3.09
C GLY A 111 -3.90 9.90 -2.79
N VAL A 112 -4.04 11.18 -2.43
CA VAL A 112 -2.90 12.04 -2.07
C VAL A 112 -2.17 11.49 -0.85
N LEU A 113 -2.91 11.09 0.19
CA LEU A 113 -2.34 10.51 1.40
C LEU A 113 -1.58 9.21 1.09
N LEU A 114 -2.19 8.28 0.34
CA LEU A 114 -1.56 7.02 -0.06
C LEU A 114 -0.29 7.23 -0.90
N GLY A 115 -0.35 8.15 -1.87
CA GLY A 115 0.81 8.48 -2.70
C GLY A 115 1.95 9.05 -1.88
N TRP A 116 1.66 9.92 -0.91
CA TRP A 116 2.67 10.49 0.00
C TRP A 116 3.26 9.44 0.95
N MET A 117 2.44 8.53 1.49
CA MET A 117 2.88 7.44 2.36
C MET A 117 3.81 6.46 1.63
N SER A 118 3.55 6.20 0.34
CA SER A 118 4.38 5.27 -0.46
C SER A 118 5.86 5.66 -0.53
N GLY A 119 6.21 6.92 -0.27
CA GLY A 119 7.60 7.40 -0.21
C GLY A 119 8.24 7.38 1.18
N ARG A 120 7.50 6.96 2.23
CA ARG A 120 7.96 6.94 3.63
C ARG A 120 8.00 5.55 4.25
N VAL A 121 7.38 4.57 3.62
CA VAL A 121 7.35 3.19 4.08
C VAL A 121 8.62 2.48 3.62
N LEU A 122 9.35 1.86 4.56
CA LEU A 122 10.59 1.12 4.28
C LEU A 122 10.38 -0.40 4.31
N GLY A 123 9.37 -0.88 5.04
CA GLY A 123 9.04 -2.29 5.11
C GLY A 123 7.57 -2.59 5.31
N GLN A 124 7.24 -3.89 5.30
CA GLN A 124 5.87 -4.41 5.47
C GLN A 124 5.20 -4.06 6.82
N TYR A 125 5.99 -3.65 7.81
CA TYR A 125 5.53 -3.34 9.17
C TYR A 125 5.46 -1.84 9.47
N ASP A 126 5.87 -0.99 8.52
CA ASP A 126 5.72 0.45 8.67
C ASP A 126 4.36 0.86 8.09
N LEU A 127 3.41 1.18 8.97
CA LEU A 127 2.11 1.78 8.65
C LEU A 127 1.86 3.02 9.50
#